data_AF-A0A0C5BFQ2-F1
#
_entry.id   AF-A0A0C5BFQ2-F1
#
_cell.length_a   1.000
_cell.length_b   1.000
_cell.length_c   1.000
_cell.angle_alpha   90.00
_cell.angle_beta   90.00
_cell.angle_gamma   90.00
#
_symmetry.space_group_name_H-M   'P 1'
#
loop_
_entity.id
_entity.type
_entity.pdbx_description
1 polymer ?
#
loop_
_entity_poly.entity_id
_entity_poly.type
_entity_poly.pdbx_seq_one_letter_code
_entity_poly.pdbx_strand_id
1 'polypeptide(L)'
;MSKTFEELVGNLFSDLVSVSLEYAGKSVTDIFIYASLEGGVFFDPFFANGTEVLTRDKLPGVDTSIDRQRLFVGYGTTQLSQFVKDCANFTNPTPTEIKLHYVVATGKTDVDLEYVPQWSDTPDISCYDRSEEWEEEVRVMLAQRSV
;
A
#
# COMPACT_ATOMS: atom_id res chain seq x y z
N MET A 1 -22.63 15.75 9.58
CA MET A 1 -21.39 16.50 9.32
C MET A 1 -20.88 16.07 7.96
N SER A 2 -20.42 17.00 7.12
CA SER A 2 -19.71 16.65 5.88
C SER A 2 -18.37 16.01 6.25
N LYS A 3 -18.04 14.87 5.63
CA LYS A 3 -16.75 14.19 5.81
C LYS A 3 -15.62 15.13 5.36
N THR A 4 -14.54 15.26 6.11
CA THR A 4 -13.37 16.06 5.66
C THR A 4 -12.46 15.23 4.75
N PHE A 5 -11.51 15.90 4.06
CA PHE A 5 -10.53 15.19 3.22
C PHE A 5 -9.61 14.30 4.07
N GLU A 6 -9.20 14.78 5.25
CA GLU A 6 -8.37 14.03 6.20
C GLU A 6 -9.10 12.80 6.72
N GLU A 7 -10.41 12.90 6.99
CA GLU A 7 -11.24 11.75 7.34
C GLU A 7 -11.38 10.76 6.17
N LEU A 8 -11.43 11.25 4.92
CA LEU A 8 -11.44 10.38 3.74
C LEU A 8 -10.13 9.58 3.62
N VAL A 9 -9.00 10.28 3.71
CA VAL A 9 -7.66 9.69 3.65
C VAL A 9 -7.42 8.73 4.81
N GLY A 10 -7.76 9.12 6.04
CA GLY A 10 -7.59 8.27 7.22
C GLY A 10 -8.42 6.99 7.15
N ASN A 11 -9.66 7.07 6.66
CA ASN A 11 -10.50 5.89 6.44
C ASN A 11 -9.90 4.95 5.41
N LEU A 12 -9.38 5.48 4.28
CA LEU A 12 -8.72 4.65 3.28
C LEU A 12 -7.56 3.87 3.89
N PHE A 13 -6.67 4.53 4.63
CA PHE A 13 -5.51 3.85 5.23
C PHE A 13 -5.93 2.78 6.24
N SER A 14 -6.95 3.06 7.04
CA SER A 14 -7.52 2.08 7.97
C SER A 14 -8.05 0.85 7.23
N ASP A 15 -8.78 1.04 6.14
CA ASP A 15 -9.35 -0.05 5.35
C ASP A 15 -8.26 -0.89 4.68
N LEU A 16 -7.25 -0.24 4.06
CA LEU A 16 -6.13 -0.91 3.40
C LEU A 16 -5.24 -1.69 4.40
N VAL A 17 -4.97 -1.14 5.58
CA VAL A 17 -4.22 -1.83 6.63
C VAL A 17 -5.03 -3.01 7.18
N SER A 18 -6.32 -2.81 7.45
CA SER A 18 -7.20 -3.85 8.00
C SER A 18 -7.26 -5.08 7.09
N VAL A 19 -7.50 -4.89 5.79
CA VAL A 19 -7.54 -6.00 4.84
C VAL A 19 -6.16 -6.66 4.65
N SER A 20 -5.07 -5.90 4.74
CA SER A 20 -3.71 -6.44 4.66
C SER A 20 -3.34 -7.28 5.89
N LEU A 21 -3.78 -6.86 7.09
CA LEU A 21 -3.67 -7.65 8.32
C LEU A 21 -4.46 -8.95 8.23
N GLU A 22 -5.70 -8.89 7.72
CA GLU A 22 -6.53 -10.09 7.51
C GLU A 22 -5.87 -11.06 6.52
N TYR A 23 -5.29 -10.53 5.44
CA TYR A 23 -4.60 -11.33 4.44
C TYR A 23 -3.38 -12.05 5.02
N ALA A 24 -2.51 -11.28 5.69
CA ALA A 24 -1.22 -11.77 6.20
C ALA A 24 -1.32 -12.58 7.51
N GLY A 25 -2.43 -12.49 8.23
CA GLY A 25 -2.58 -13.18 9.50
C GLY A 25 -1.58 -12.69 10.55
N LYS A 26 -1.11 -13.59 11.42
CA LYS A 26 -0.28 -13.26 12.59
C LYS A 26 1.23 -13.38 12.33
N SER A 27 1.67 -13.64 11.10
CA SER A 27 3.05 -14.04 10.80
C SER A 27 3.96 -12.88 10.34
N VAL A 28 3.46 -11.64 10.33
CA VAL A 28 4.20 -10.46 9.83
C VAL A 28 4.46 -9.44 10.94
N THR A 29 5.60 -8.77 10.87
CA THR A 29 5.99 -7.67 11.77
C THR A 29 5.62 -6.31 11.20
N ASP A 30 5.65 -6.18 9.88
CA ASP A 30 5.41 -4.94 9.15
C ASP A 30 4.57 -5.20 7.90
N ILE A 31 3.75 -4.23 7.54
CA ILE A 31 2.98 -4.18 6.29
C ILE A 31 3.42 -2.93 5.54
N PHE A 32 3.70 -3.10 4.26
CA PHE A 32 4.01 -2.03 3.33
C PHE A 32 2.96 -2.04 2.22
N ILE A 33 2.43 -0.88 1.89
CA ILE A 33 1.44 -0.74 0.83
C ILE A 33 1.91 0.32 -0.14
N TYR A 34 2.18 -0.11 -1.35
CA TYR A 34 2.39 0.77 -2.49
C TYR A 34 1.06 0.94 -3.22
N ALA A 35 0.70 2.18 -3.53
CA ALA A 35 -0.38 2.45 -4.46
C ALA A 35 -0.03 3.57 -5.42
N SER A 36 -0.29 3.34 -6.70
CA SER A 36 -0.25 4.36 -7.74
C SER A 36 -1.67 4.70 -8.16
N LEU A 37 -1.98 5.99 -8.22
CA LEU A 37 -3.28 6.55 -8.60
C LEU A 37 -3.22 7.37 -9.90
N GLU A 38 -2.06 7.39 -10.56
CA GLU A 38 -1.89 7.94 -11.90
C GLU A 38 -2.08 6.85 -12.98
N GLY A 39 -2.65 7.22 -14.13
CA GLY A 39 -2.89 6.29 -15.25
C GLY A 39 -3.87 5.13 -14.97
N GLY A 40 -4.53 5.14 -13.81
CA GLY A 40 -5.35 4.05 -13.29
C GLY A 40 -5.15 3.92 -11.78
N VAL A 41 -5.56 2.79 -11.21
CA VAL A 41 -5.21 2.44 -9.82
C VAL A 41 -4.41 1.16 -9.80
N PHE A 42 -3.34 1.16 -9.01
CA PHE A 42 -2.49 0.01 -8.76
C PHE A 42 -2.33 -0.16 -7.26
N PHE A 43 -2.48 -1.39 -6.78
CA PHE A 43 -2.41 -1.74 -5.36
C PHE A 43 -1.45 -2.90 -5.17
N ASP A 44 -0.32 -2.63 -4.52
CA ASP A 44 0.74 -3.61 -4.34
C ASP A 44 1.26 -3.64 -2.89
N PRO A 45 0.55 -4.38 -2.02
CA PRO A 45 1.00 -4.63 -0.68
C PRO A 45 2.05 -5.75 -0.63
N PHE A 46 3.07 -5.53 0.20
CA PHE A 46 4.07 -6.51 0.61
C PHE A 46 4.32 -6.42 2.10
N PHE A 47 5.07 -7.38 2.64
CA PHE A 47 5.15 -7.62 4.07
C PHE A 47 6.59 -7.81 4.52
N ALA A 48 6.81 -7.77 5.83
CA ALA A 48 8.05 -8.25 6.40
C ALA A 48 7.82 -9.12 7.64
N ASN A 49 8.77 -10.01 7.88
CA ASN A 49 8.91 -10.73 9.14
C ASN A 49 10.32 -10.46 9.69
N GLY A 50 10.42 -9.52 10.63
CA GLY A 50 11.70 -9.01 11.11
C GLY A 50 12.41 -8.21 10.03
N THR A 51 13.46 -8.78 9.44
CA THR A 51 14.28 -8.14 8.40
C THR A 51 14.04 -8.69 7.01
N GLU A 52 13.27 -9.76 6.89
CA GLU A 52 12.96 -10.42 5.62
C GLU A 52 11.72 -9.81 4.99
N VAL A 53 11.86 -9.28 3.77
CA VAL A 53 10.73 -8.82 2.95
C VAL A 53 10.09 -10.00 2.23
N LEU A 54 8.76 -10.09 2.34
CA LEU A 54 7.92 -11.17 1.86
C LEU A 54 6.84 -10.60 0.92
N THR A 55 6.77 -11.16 -0.29
CA THR A 55 5.67 -10.92 -1.22
C THR A 55 4.44 -11.73 -0.82
N ARG A 56 3.25 -11.33 -1.32
CA ARG A 56 1.95 -11.97 -1.00
C ARG A 56 1.97 -13.50 -1.15
N ASP A 57 2.64 -14.01 -2.19
CA ASP A 57 2.72 -15.43 -2.53
C ASP A 57 3.67 -16.24 -1.62
N LYS A 58 4.52 -15.57 -0.83
CA LYS A 58 5.55 -16.20 0.01
C LYS A 58 5.25 -16.14 1.51
N LEU A 59 4.06 -15.66 1.89
CA LEU A 59 3.69 -15.57 3.30
C LEU A 59 3.53 -16.97 3.93
N PRO A 60 4.20 -17.24 5.07
CA PRO A 60 4.11 -18.54 5.72
C PRO A 60 2.81 -18.68 6.51
N GLY A 61 2.20 -19.87 6.44
CA GLY A 61 1.04 -20.23 7.25
C GLY A 61 -0.27 -19.57 6.84
N VAL A 62 -0.33 -18.96 5.65
CA VAL A 62 -1.53 -18.36 5.08
C VAL A 62 -1.83 -18.99 3.71
N ASP A 63 -3.10 -18.94 3.29
CA ASP A 63 -3.49 -19.37 1.95
C ASP A 63 -2.97 -18.35 0.91
N THR A 64 -1.99 -18.76 0.10
CA THR A 64 -1.40 -17.95 -0.97
C THR A 64 -1.93 -18.33 -2.35
N SER A 65 -3.08 -18.98 -2.44
CA SER A 65 -3.73 -19.29 -3.72
C SER A 65 -3.96 -18.03 -4.57
N ILE A 66 -3.90 -18.20 -5.89
CA ILE A 66 -4.13 -17.12 -6.86
C ILE A 66 -5.50 -16.46 -6.63
N ASP A 67 -6.52 -17.26 -6.28
CA ASP A 67 -7.86 -16.73 -6.03
C ASP A 67 -7.91 -15.84 -4.79
N ARG A 68 -7.26 -16.26 -3.69
CA ARG A 68 -7.19 -15.43 -2.48
C ARG A 68 -6.37 -14.17 -2.71
N GLN A 69 -5.27 -14.26 -3.46
CA GLN A 69 -4.48 -13.09 -3.88
C GLN A 69 -5.32 -12.11 -4.71
N ARG A 70 -6.07 -12.60 -5.70
CA ARG A 70 -6.93 -11.77 -6.55
C ARG A 70 -8.04 -11.07 -5.76
N LEU A 71 -8.65 -11.76 -4.79
CA LEU A 71 -9.66 -11.14 -3.93
C LEU A 71 -9.07 -10.00 -3.09
N PHE A 72 -7.90 -10.23 -2.50
CA PHE A 72 -7.19 -9.21 -1.72
C PHE A 72 -6.83 -7.99 -2.56
N VAL A 73 -6.20 -8.21 -3.72
CA VAL A 73 -5.81 -7.12 -4.62
C VAL A 73 -7.03 -6.39 -5.18
N GLY A 74 -8.06 -7.14 -5.57
CA GLY A 74 -9.30 -6.58 -6.10
C GLY A 74 -10.03 -5.71 -5.07
N TYR A 75 -10.03 -6.11 -3.79
CA TYR A 75 -10.59 -5.29 -2.72
C TYR A 75 -9.82 -3.97 -2.57
N GLY A 76 -8.49 -4.01 -2.42
CA GLY A 76 -7.68 -2.80 -2.27
C GLY A 76 -7.79 -1.86 -3.48
N THR A 77 -7.77 -2.41 -4.69
CA THR A 77 -7.99 -1.67 -5.95
C THR A 77 -9.37 -1.00 -5.98
N THR A 78 -10.40 -1.66 -5.45
CA THR A 78 -11.75 -1.09 -5.34
C THR A 78 -11.80 0.06 -4.35
N GLN A 79 -11.14 -0.07 -3.19
CA GLN A 79 -11.05 1.02 -2.20
C GLN A 79 -10.34 2.24 -2.78
N LEU A 80 -9.19 2.05 -3.43
CA LEU A 80 -8.45 3.12 -4.10
C LEU A 80 -9.27 3.79 -5.21
N SER A 81 -9.97 3.00 -6.03
CA SER A 81 -10.85 3.54 -7.08
C SER A 81 -11.97 4.41 -6.51
N GLN A 82 -12.55 3.99 -5.39
CA GLN A 82 -13.60 4.76 -4.71
C GLN A 82 -13.01 6.03 -4.10
N PHE A 83 -11.84 5.94 -3.46
CA PHE A 83 -11.13 7.09 -2.92
C PHE A 83 -10.84 8.16 -3.98
N VAL A 84 -10.34 7.77 -5.16
CA VAL A 84 -10.09 8.71 -6.28
C VAL A 84 -11.38 9.42 -6.71
N LYS A 85 -12.52 8.69 -6.77
CA LYS A 85 -13.83 9.29 -7.08
C LYS A 85 -14.28 10.25 -5.98
N ASP A 86 -14.08 9.88 -4.72
CA ASP A 86 -14.50 10.69 -3.58
C ASP A 86 -13.68 11.98 -3.48
N CYS A 87 -12.39 11.95 -3.83
CA CYS A 87 -11.51 13.12 -3.90
C CYS A 87 -12.05 14.22 -4.82
N ALA A 88 -12.80 13.86 -5.89
CA ALA A 88 -13.41 14.84 -6.79
C ALA A 88 -14.43 15.77 -6.12
N ASN A 89 -14.91 15.42 -4.92
CA ASN A 89 -15.82 16.26 -4.13
C ASN A 89 -15.08 17.26 -3.23
N PHE A 90 -13.75 17.25 -3.23
CA PHE A 90 -12.90 18.11 -2.44
C PHE A 90 -12.09 19.05 -3.34
N THR A 91 -11.61 20.16 -2.78
CA THR A 91 -10.71 21.07 -3.49
C THR A 91 -9.25 20.62 -3.44
N ASN A 92 -8.93 19.69 -2.54
CA ASN A 92 -7.62 19.06 -2.41
C ASN A 92 -7.31 18.23 -3.66
N PRO A 93 -6.06 18.23 -4.13
CA PRO A 93 -5.66 17.34 -5.22
C PRO A 93 -5.74 15.88 -4.77
N THR A 94 -6.08 14.99 -5.69
CA THR A 94 -5.90 13.55 -5.50
C THR A 94 -4.39 13.25 -5.53
N PRO A 95 -3.85 12.49 -4.56
CA PRO A 95 -2.45 12.06 -4.62
C PRO A 95 -2.21 11.16 -5.84
N THR A 96 -0.97 11.17 -6.35
CA THR A 96 -0.50 10.33 -7.47
C THR A 96 0.09 9.02 -6.98
N GLU A 97 0.74 9.04 -5.81
CA GLU A 97 1.34 7.87 -5.16
C GLU A 97 1.06 7.88 -3.65
N ILE A 98 0.92 6.68 -3.09
CA ILE A 98 0.80 6.43 -1.66
C ILE A 98 1.81 5.35 -1.28
N LYS A 99 2.66 5.65 -0.31
CA LYS A 99 3.55 4.69 0.36
C LYS A 99 3.18 4.63 1.83
N LEU A 100 2.64 3.50 2.27
CA LEU A 100 2.21 3.30 3.65
C LEU A 100 3.04 2.21 4.32
N HIS A 101 3.55 2.49 5.50
CA HIS A 101 4.23 1.53 6.38
C HIS A 101 3.47 1.40 7.69
N TYR A 102 3.10 0.18 8.05
CA TYR A 102 2.42 -0.16 9.30
C TYR A 102 3.23 -1.18 10.10
N VAL A 103 3.47 -0.87 11.38
CA VAL A 103 4.20 -1.74 12.33
C VAL A 103 3.20 -2.48 13.21
N VAL A 104 3.07 -3.80 13.02
CA VAL A 104 2.02 -4.62 13.64
C VAL A 104 2.08 -4.59 15.17
N ALA A 105 3.29 -4.65 15.74
CA ALA A 105 3.46 -4.71 17.19
C ALA A 105 3.03 -3.42 17.92
N THR A 106 3.14 -2.27 17.25
CA THR A 106 2.88 -0.95 17.87
C THR A 106 1.59 -0.31 17.36
N GLY A 107 1.06 -0.79 16.24
CA GLY A 107 -0.02 -0.14 15.52
C GLY A 107 0.38 1.20 14.88
N LYS A 108 1.69 1.51 14.83
CA LYS A 108 2.18 2.75 14.23
C LYS A 108 2.00 2.68 12.72
N THR A 109 1.42 3.74 12.15
CA THR A 109 1.29 3.94 10.70
C THR A 109 2.07 5.18 10.31
N ASP A 110 3.00 5.03 9.38
CA ASP A 110 3.68 6.13 8.69
C ASP A 110 3.20 6.13 7.22
N VAL A 111 2.84 7.30 6.69
CA VAL A 111 2.33 7.40 5.32
C VAL A 111 3.00 8.57 4.61
N ASP A 112 3.41 8.32 3.38
CA ASP A 112 3.89 9.31 2.44
C ASP A 112 2.92 9.44 1.27
N LEU A 113 2.62 10.67 0.90
CA LEU A 113 1.68 11.04 -0.15
C LEU A 113 2.40 11.97 -1.12
N GLU A 114 2.43 11.56 -2.38
CA GLU A 114 2.96 12.37 -3.46
C GLU A 114 1.81 12.86 -4.35
N TYR A 115 2.01 14.02 -4.96
CA TYR A 115 1.02 14.72 -5.79
C TYR A 115 1.55 15.03 -7.19
N VAL A 116 2.85 14.83 -7.43
CA VAL A 116 3.50 14.94 -8.74
C VAL A 116 3.51 13.55 -9.42
N PRO A 117 3.33 13.48 -10.76
CA PRO A 117 3.48 12.22 -11.49
C PRO A 117 4.82 11.52 -11.18
N GLN A 118 4.79 10.20 -10.97
CA GLN A 118 5.96 9.39 -10.62
C GLN A 118 6.47 8.55 -11.78
N TRP A 119 5.57 8.14 -12.68
CA TRP A 119 5.88 7.36 -13.87
C TRP A 119 5.04 7.73 -15.09
N SER A 120 3.83 8.31 -14.93
CA SER A 120 2.92 8.51 -16.07
C SER A 120 3.40 9.54 -17.11
N ASP A 121 4.37 10.37 -16.75
CA ASP A 121 5.02 11.35 -17.63
C ASP A 121 6.32 10.83 -18.27
N THR A 122 6.76 9.62 -17.90
CA THR A 122 8.04 9.04 -18.30
C THR A 122 7.81 7.75 -19.08
N PRO A 123 8.26 7.64 -20.34
CA PRO A 123 7.88 6.54 -21.23
C PRO A 123 8.49 5.18 -20.86
N ASP A 124 9.57 5.16 -20.08
CA ASP A 124 10.39 3.96 -19.82
C ASP A 124 10.17 3.35 -18.43
N ILE A 125 9.28 3.92 -17.61
CA ILE A 125 8.98 3.43 -16.25
C ILE A 125 7.48 3.25 -16.07
N SER A 126 7.11 2.29 -15.23
CA SER A 126 5.74 1.95 -14.89
C SER A 126 5.52 1.96 -13.38
N CYS A 127 4.26 1.83 -12.95
CA CYS A 127 3.92 1.64 -11.55
C CYS A 127 4.57 0.39 -10.93
N TYR A 128 4.89 -0.64 -11.73
CA TYR A 128 5.59 -1.83 -11.26
C TYR A 128 7.04 -1.51 -10.92
N ASP A 129 7.75 -0.77 -11.79
CA ASP A 129 9.14 -0.38 -11.54
C ASP A 129 9.27 0.47 -10.26
N ARG A 130 8.30 1.36 -10.02
CA ARG A 130 8.24 2.17 -8.78
C ARG A 130 7.92 1.35 -7.54
N SER A 131 7.06 0.35 -7.66
CA SER A 131 6.78 -0.59 -6.56
C SER A 131 8.03 -1.39 -6.21
N GLU A 132 8.73 -1.93 -7.21
CA GLU A 132 9.97 -2.69 -7.02
C GLU A 132 11.09 -1.84 -6.43
N GLU A 133 11.27 -0.60 -6.91
CA GLU A 133 12.24 0.36 -6.35
C GLU A 133 11.99 0.59 -4.86
N TRP A 134 10.72 0.81 -4.46
CA TRP A 134 10.38 1.01 -3.07
C TRP A 134 10.52 -0.27 -2.22
N GLU A 135 10.23 -1.44 -2.78
CA GLU A 135 10.49 -2.72 -2.09
C GLU A 135 11.98 -2.87 -1.75
N GLU A 136 12.88 -2.50 -2.66
CA GLU A 136 14.33 -2.51 -2.43
C GLU A 136 14.76 -1.47 -1.38
N GLU A 137 14.20 -0.26 -1.40
CA GLU A 137 14.42 0.73 -0.34
C GLU A 137 14.01 0.18 1.04
N VAL A 138 12.86 -0.51 1.11
CA VAL A 138 12.39 -1.15 2.34
C VAL A 138 13.33 -2.29 2.76
N ARG A 139 13.86 -3.10 1.83
CA ARG A 139 14.87 -4.13 2.16
C ARG A 139 16.10 -3.50 2.82
N VAL A 140 16.59 -2.39 2.28
CA VAL A 140 17.73 -1.64 2.87
C VAL A 140 17.37 -1.09 4.25
N MET A 141 16.19 -0.47 4.39
CA MET A 141 15.69 0.06 5.67
C MET A 141 15.62 -1.04 6.74
N LEU A 142 15.07 -2.20 6.40
CA LEU A 142 14.90 -3.32 7.33
C LEU A 142 16.24 -3.96 7.70
N ALA A 143 17.18 -4.09 6.77
CA ALA A 143 18.52 -4.59 7.05
C ALA A 143 19.24 -3.73 8.12
N GLN A 144 19.02 -2.42 8.12
CA GLN A 144 19.59 -1.50 9.11
C GLN A 144 18.99 -1.64 10.51
N ARG A 145 17.81 -2.26 10.67
CA ARG A 145 17.23 -2.55 12.01
C ARG A 145 17.99 -3.62 12.79
N SER A 146 18.87 -4.38 12.13
CA SER A 146 19.70 -5.43 12.74
C SER A 146 20.98 -4.91 13.40
N VAL A 147 21.24 -3.60 13.29
CA VAL A 147 22.41 -2.91 13.84
C VAL A 147 22.04 -2.16 15.11
#